data_AF-A0A8J6I439-F1
#
_entry.id   AF-A0A8J6I439-F1
#
_cell.length_a   1.000
_cell.length_b   1.000
_cell.length_c   1.000
_cell.angle_alpha   90.00
_cell.angle_beta   90.00
_cell.angle_gamma   90.00
#
_symmetry.space_group_name_H-M   'P 1'
#
loop_
_entity.id
_entity.type
_entity.pdbx_description
1 polymer ?
#
loop_
_entity_poly.entity_id
_entity_poly.type
_entity_poly.pdbx_seq_one_letter_code
_entity_poly.pdbx_strand_id
1 'polypeptide(L)'
;ILHTGDFKMDQLPLDGRLTDLAGMARLGDEGIDLLLSDSTNAEIPGFVTPERDIGPVLDSIFRDAKGRIIVASFASHVHRVQQVFDSARSHGRKVALIGRSMVRNMGIARDLGLLRIPADLIVSMDEISDLPPEQVLLMSTGSQGEPMSALGRMANGDHRHITIAPGDTIVLASSLVPGNETAVFRVINRLSRAGAIVVHKDVAKVHVSGHAPAGELLYLLNTLRPVNVMPVHGEWRHLRAHARLALSTGIPADRVVLCEDGDVVDLIEGRVRVVGKVAARYVYVDGLAVGDVSESLLTERRALGDGGFISATVVVDSVTGKVVGGPMISAKGFSEDPTAFNPVMPLVIEALNRAATEGVTDPHQLQQIMRRTVGRWVNDKYRRRPMIVPIVVEV
;
A
#
# COMPACT_ATOMS: atom_id res chain seq x y z
N ILE A 1 -11.64 30.32 3.11
CA ILE A 1 -10.82 29.10 2.88
C ILE A 1 -11.59 28.16 1.97
N LEU A 2 -10.96 27.61 0.93
CA LEU A 2 -11.53 26.57 0.06
C LEU A 2 -10.63 25.33 0.12
N HIS A 3 -11.23 24.14 0.21
CA HIS A 3 -10.53 22.86 0.08
C HIS A 3 -11.18 22.05 -1.04
N THR A 4 -10.38 21.54 -1.98
CA THR A 4 -10.88 20.78 -3.14
C THR A 4 -11.45 19.40 -2.81
N GLY A 5 -11.04 18.79 -1.69
CA GLY A 5 -11.02 17.33 -1.57
C GLY A 5 -10.12 16.69 -2.64
N ASP A 6 -10.22 15.37 -2.81
CA ASP A 6 -9.63 14.65 -3.94
C ASP A 6 -10.52 14.84 -5.17
N PHE A 7 -9.96 15.24 -6.31
CA PHE A 7 -10.77 15.61 -7.48
C PHE A 7 -10.06 15.44 -8.82
N LYS A 8 -10.85 15.34 -9.89
CA LYS A 8 -10.43 15.53 -11.30
C LYS A 8 -11.44 16.43 -12.03
N MET A 9 -11.07 16.96 -13.20
CA MET A 9 -11.96 17.77 -14.04
C MET A 9 -12.47 16.99 -15.27
N ASP A 10 -13.03 15.80 -15.06
CA ASP A 10 -13.60 15.01 -16.15
C ASP A 10 -14.77 15.77 -16.81
N GLN A 11 -14.62 16.11 -18.09
CA GLN A 11 -15.60 16.88 -18.86
C GLN A 11 -16.71 16.02 -19.45
N LEU A 12 -16.57 14.69 -19.44
CA LEU A 12 -17.58 13.76 -19.96
C LEU A 12 -17.79 12.58 -18.99
N PRO A 13 -18.15 12.85 -17.72
CA PRO A 13 -18.33 11.83 -16.68
C PRO A 13 -19.58 10.98 -16.95
N LEU A 14 -19.51 9.72 -16.50
CA LEU A 14 -20.54 8.70 -16.80
C LEU A 14 -21.90 8.94 -16.14
N ASP A 15 -21.92 9.64 -15.00
CA ASP A 15 -23.12 10.02 -14.27
C ASP A 15 -23.64 11.43 -14.64
N GLY A 16 -22.96 12.12 -15.56
CA GLY A 16 -23.25 13.50 -15.95
C GLY A 16 -22.93 14.55 -14.88
N ARG A 17 -22.28 14.18 -13.76
CA ARG A 17 -21.95 15.11 -12.67
C ARG A 17 -20.59 15.75 -12.94
N LEU A 18 -20.63 16.89 -13.61
CA LEU A 18 -19.44 17.73 -13.82
C LEU A 18 -18.98 18.35 -12.49
N THR A 19 -17.66 18.51 -12.36
CA THR A 19 -17.05 19.40 -11.34
C THR A 19 -17.59 20.82 -11.56
N ASP A 20 -18.14 21.46 -10.51
CA ASP A 20 -18.77 22.79 -10.62
C ASP A 20 -17.73 23.92 -10.78
N LEU A 21 -17.13 23.99 -11.96
CA LEU A 21 -16.17 25.04 -12.34
C LEU A 21 -16.81 26.43 -12.32
N ALA A 22 -18.13 26.54 -12.54
CA ALA A 22 -18.84 27.81 -12.45
C ALA A 22 -18.99 28.27 -11.00
N GLY A 23 -19.26 27.37 -10.05
CA GLY A 23 -19.21 27.63 -8.62
C GLY A 23 -17.81 27.97 -8.13
N MET A 24 -16.80 27.23 -8.58
CA MET A 24 -15.39 27.55 -8.32
C MET A 24 -15.02 28.96 -8.81
N ALA A 25 -15.44 29.34 -10.03
CA ALA A 25 -15.21 30.68 -10.56
C ALA A 25 -15.88 31.78 -9.71
N ARG A 26 -17.17 31.59 -9.31
CA ARG A 26 -17.87 32.52 -8.40
C ARG A 26 -17.14 32.69 -7.08
N LEU A 27 -16.66 31.61 -6.46
CA LEU A 27 -15.86 31.67 -5.23
C LEU A 27 -14.53 32.42 -5.46
N GLY A 28 -13.90 32.25 -6.63
CA GLY A 28 -12.71 33.02 -7.02
C GLY A 28 -12.98 34.51 -7.30
N ASP A 29 -14.21 34.88 -7.67
CA ASP A 29 -14.65 36.27 -7.81
C ASP A 29 -15.00 36.91 -6.44
N GLU A 30 -15.58 36.14 -5.52
CA GLU A 30 -15.81 36.52 -4.12
C GLU A 30 -14.50 36.70 -3.33
N GLY A 31 -13.47 35.92 -3.69
CA GLY A 31 -12.13 35.99 -3.12
C GLY A 31 -11.82 34.82 -2.18
N ILE A 32 -10.70 34.14 -2.43
CA ILE A 32 -10.27 32.97 -1.65
C ILE A 32 -8.97 33.29 -0.92
N ASP A 33 -9.03 33.48 0.41
CA ASP A 33 -7.83 33.71 1.22
C ASP A 33 -6.83 32.55 1.14
N LEU A 34 -7.31 31.31 1.20
CA LEU A 34 -6.46 30.12 1.23
C LEU A 34 -7.13 28.97 0.48
N LEU A 35 -6.41 28.41 -0.48
CA LEU A 35 -6.74 27.16 -1.19
C LEU A 35 -5.94 25.98 -0.62
N LEU A 36 -6.64 24.92 -0.20
CA LEU A 36 -6.09 23.59 0.07
C LEU A 36 -6.42 22.68 -1.11
N SER A 37 -5.43 22.33 -1.93
CA SER A 37 -5.64 21.56 -3.15
C SER A 37 -4.89 20.22 -3.15
N ASP A 38 -5.59 19.16 -3.59
CA ASP A 38 -5.02 17.83 -3.89
C ASP A 38 -3.82 17.96 -4.83
N SER A 39 -2.71 17.30 -4.48
CA SER A 39 -1.43 17.36 -5.18
C SER A 39 -1.05 16.05 -5.85
N THR A 40 -1.83 14.99 -5.70
CA THR A 40 -1.47 13.58 -6.02
C THR A 40 -0.85 13.42 -7.41
N ASN A 41 -1.38 14.12 -8.42
CA ASN A 41 -0.89 14.06 -9.81
C ASN A 41 -0.18 15.34 -10.27
N ALA A 42 0.31 16.20 -9.36
CA ALA A 42 0.97 17.46 -9.73
C ALA A 42 2.29 17.31 -10.51
N GLU A 43 2.89 16.12 -10.51
CA GLU A 43 4.04 15.75 -11.35
C GLU A 43 3.64 15.22 -12.74
N ILE A 44 2.36 14.92 -12.98
CA ILE A 44 1.85 14.36 -14.23
C ILE A 44 1.42 15.50 -15.16
N PRO A 45 2.02 15.66 -16.35
CA PRO A 45 1.64 16.72 -17.28
C PRO A 45 0.32 16.42 -18.00
N GLY A 46 -0.30 17.48 -18.54
CA GLY A 46 -1.51 17.36 -19.35
C GLY A 46 -2.81 17.30 -18.54
N PHE A 47 -3.81 16.61 -19.10
CA PHE A 47 -5.20 16.55 -18.62
C PHE A 47 -5.64 15.11 -18.40
N VAL A 48 -6.66 14.92 -17.57
CA VAL A 48 -7.25 13.62 -17.32
C VAL A 48 -7.94 13.14 -18.60
N THR A 49 -7.85 11.84 -18.87
CA THR A 49 -8.70 11.24 -19.92
C THR A 49 -10.14 11.18 -19.41
N PRO A 50 -11.16 11.44 -20.24
CA PRO A 50 -12.55 11.18 -19.88
C PRO A 50 -12.82 9.72 -19.52
N GLU A 51 -13.52 9.46 -18.41
CA GLU A 51 -13.82 8.10 -17.94
C GLU A 51 -14.56 7.24 -18.99
N ARG A 52 -15.39 7.90 -19.83
CA ARG A 52 -16.09 7.26 -20.96
C ARG A 52 -15.18 6.59 -21.99
N ASP A 53 -13.94 7.04 -22.15
CA ASP A 53 -12.99 6.46 -23.12
C ASP A 53 -12.55 5.04 -22.74
N ILE A 54 -12.73 4.65 -21.47
CA ILE A 54 -12.44 3.30 -20.99
C ILE A 54 -13.50 2.29 -21.46
N GLY A 55 -14.74 2.73 -21.70
CA GLY A 55 -15.84 1.87 -22.15
C GLY A 55 -15.54 1.10 -23.44
N PRO A 56 -15.17 1.79 -24.55
CA PRO A 56 -14.77 1.13 -25.80
C PRO A 56 -13.58 0.19 -25.68
N VAL A 57 -12.64 0.49 -24.76
CA VAL A 57 -11.48 -0.39 -24.51
C VAL A 57 -11.92 -1.67 -23.79
N LEU A 58 -12.74 -1.56 -22.75
CA LEU A 58 -13.33 -2.72 -22.09
C LEU A 58 -14.18 -3.55 -23.06
N ASP A 59 -15.02 -2.92 -23.87
CA ASP A 59 -15.83 -3.59 -24.89
C ASP A 59 -14.97 -4.39 -25.89
N SER A 60 -13.84 -3.82 -26.33
CA SER A 60 -12.90 -4.53 -27.21
C SER A 60 -12.31 -5.78 -26.55
N ILE A 61 -11.91 -5.68 -25.28
CA ILE A 61 -11.39 -6.83 -24.52
C ILE A 61 -12.47 -7.91 -24.37
N PHE A 62 -13.73 -7.51 -24.13
CA PHE A 62 -14.84 -8.44 -23.91
C PHE A 62 -15.22 -9.23 -25.17
N ARG A 63 -15.20 -8.56 -26.33
CA ARG A 63 -15.42 -9.16 -27.66
C ARG A 63 -14.32 -10.14 -28.06
N ASP A 64 -13.07 -9.78 -27.77
CA ASP A 64 -11.91 -10.51 -28.27
C ASP A 64 -11.59 -11.72 -27.36
N ALA A 65 -11.85 -11.64 -26.05
CA ALA A 65 -11.67 -12.72 -25.07
C ALA A 65 -12.52 -13.97 -25.37
N LYS A 66 -11.87 -15.13 -25.48
CA LYS A 66 -12.54 -16.44 -25.75
C LYS A 66 -12.79 -17.28 -24.50
N GLY A 67 -12.08 -17.02 -23.41
CA GLY A 67 -12.29 -17.66 -22.12
C GLY A 67 -13.09 -16.78 -21.14
N ARG A 68 -12.89 -17.06 -19.84
CA ARG A 68 -13.41 -16.25 -18.74
C ARG A 68 -12.71 -14.90 -18.72
N ILE A 69 -13.43 -13.87 -18.29
CA ILE A 69 -12.83 -12.56 -17.99
C ILE A 69 -12.79 -12.39 -16.47
N ILE A 70 -11.67 -11.91 -15.94
CA ILE A 70 -11.52 -11.52 -14.54
C ILE A 70 -11.09 -10.05 -14.48
N VAL A 71 -12.00 -9.16 -14.09
CA VAL A 71 -11.69 -7.73 -13.93
C VAL A 71 -11.40 -7.44 -12.47
N ALA A 72 -10.19 -6.98 -12.16
CA ALA A 72 -9.80 -6.54 -10.83
C ALA A 72 -9.76 -5.01 -10.77
N SER A 73 -10.42 -4.41 -9.77
CA SER A 73 -10.39 -2.97 -9.54
C SER A 73 -10.54 -2.62 -8.06
N PHE A 74 -10.51 -1.32 -7.75
CA PHE A 74 -10.97 -0.82 -6.45
C PHE A 74 -12.47 -1.00 -6.30
N ALA A 75 -12.90 -1.65 -5.21
CA ALA A 75 -14.32 -1.85 -4.89
C ALA A 75 -15.09 -0.54 -4.60
N SER A 76 -14.41 0.59 -4.45
CA SER A 76 -15.02 1.93 -4.34
C SER A 76 -15.32 2.59 -5.69
N HIS A 77 -14.74 2.12 -6.79
CA HIS A 77 -14.84 2.76 -8.10
C HIS A 77 -16.13 2.36 -8.84
N VAL A 78 -17.29 2.69 -8.28
CA VAL A 78 -18.63 2.29 -8.76
C VAL A 78 -18.80 2.50 -10.27
N HIS A 79 -18.38 3.65 -10.81
CA HIS A 79 -18.46 3.95 -12.24
C HIS A 79 -17.70 2.96 -13.14
N ARG A 80 -16.55 2.42 -12.69
CA ARG A 80 -15.82 1.39 -13.44
C ARG A 80 -16.57 0.07 -13.43
N VAL A 81 -17.19 -0.27 -12.30
CA VAL A 81 -17.99 -1.50 -12.18
C VAL A 81 -19.24 -1.42 -13.07
N GLN A 82 -19.87 -0.24 -13.17
CA GLN A 82 -20.96 0.00 -14.12
C GLN A 82 -20.52 -0.27 -15.57
N GLN A 83 -19.42 0.34 -16.04
CA GLN A 83 -18.90 0.08 -17.39
C GLN A 83 -18.64 -1.42 -17.65
N VAL A 84 -18.04 -2.10 -16.67
CA VAL A 84 -17.75 -3.54 -16.72
C VAL A 84 -19.03 -4.38 -16.78
N PHE A 85 -20.10 -3.99 -16.07
CA PHE A 85 -21.41 -4.64 -16.11
C PHE A 85 -22.15 -4.38 -17.43
N ASP A 86 -22.05 -3.18 -17.97
CA ASP A 86 -22.64 -2.81 -19.26
C ASP A 86 -21.98 -3.61 -20.39
N SER A 87 -20.64 -3.71 -20.39
CA SER A 87 -19.89 -4.60 -21.29
C SER A 87 -20.26 -6.07 -21.08
N ALA A 88 -20.36 -6.55 -19.83
CA ALA A 88 -20.78 -7.93 -19.54
C ALA A 88 -22.12 -8.26 -20.18
N ARG A 89 -23.12 -7.39 -19.99
CA ARG A 89 -24.45 -7.55 -20.58
C ARG A 89 -24.41 -7.54 -22.12
N SER A 90 -23.68 -6.61 -22.72
CA SER A 90 -23.62 -6.49 -24.20
C SER A 90 -22.99 -7.72 -24.87
N HIS A 91 -22.06 -8.41 -24.20
CA HIS A 91 -21.42 -9.64 -24.68
C HIS A 91 -22.01 -10.93 -24.08
N GLY A 92 -23.21 -10.86 -23.47
CA GLY A 92 -23.93 -12.03 -22.97
C GLY A 92 -23.28 -12.73 -21.77
N ARG A 93 -22.39 -12.06 -21.03
CA ARG A 93 -21.68 -12.62 -19.87
C ARG A 93 -22.45 -12.40 -18.57
N LYS A 94 -22.55 -13.44 -17.75
CA LYS A 94 -23.02 -13.39 -16.36
C LYS A 94 -21.87 -13.04 -15.42
N VAL A 95 -22.20 -12.44 -14.28
CA VAL A 95 -21.22 -11.79 -13.39
C VAL A 95 -21.26 -12.36 -11.97
N ALA A 96 -20.11 -12.72 -11.42
CA ALA A 96 -19.96 -12.99 -9.99
C ALA A 96 -19.03 -11.98 -9.32
N LEU A 97 -19.44 -11.48 -8.14
CA LEU A 97 -18.67 -10.53 -7.34
C LEU A 97 -17.72 -11.26 -6.38
N ILE A 98 -16.41 -11.11 -6.56
CA ILE A 98 -15.40 -11.81 -5.76
C ILE A 98 -14.70 -10.88 -4.77
N GLY A 99 -14.90 -11.20 -3.49
CA GLY A 99 -14.29 -10.51 -2.35
C GLY A 99 -15.29 -9.64 -1.57
N ARG A 100 -15.21 -9.71 -0.24
CA ARG A 100 -16.18 -9.09 0.70
C ARG A 100 -16.42 -7.60 0.45
N SER A 101 -15.37 -6.83 0.15
CA SER A 101 -15.49 -5.40 -0.13
C SER A 101 -16.22 -5.11 -1.45
N MET A 102 -16.06 -5.95 -2.48
CA MET A 102 -16.78 -5.80 -3.74
C MET A 102 -18.27 -6.05 -3.54
N VAL A 103 -18.63 -7.18 -2.93
CA VAL A 103 -20.04 -7.53 -2.61
C VAL A 103 -20.70 -6.42 -1.79
N ARG A 104 -20.07 -5.99 -0.69
CA ARG A 104 -20.61 -4.96 0.20
C ARG A 104 -20.78 -3.61 -0.50
N ASN A 105 -19.74 -3.13 -1.18
CA ASN A 105 -19.77 -1.80 -1.79
C ASN A 105 -20.75 -1.74 -2.97
N MET A 106 -20.86 -2.80 -3.78
CA MET A 106 -21.83 -2.84 -4.89
C MET A 106 -23.27 -2.96 -4.40
N GLY A 107 -23.52 -3.65 -3.28
CA GLY A 107 -24.82 -3.63 -2.60
C GLY A 107 -25.22 -2.20 -2.19
N ILE A 108 -24.36 -1.52 -1.43
CA ILE A 108 -24.58 -0.12 -1.01
C ILE A 108 -24.77 0.81 -2.23
N ALA A 109 -23.95 0.68 -3.27
CA ALA A 109 -24.04 1.50 -4.47
C ALA A 109 -25.36 1.28 -5.24
N ARG A 110 -25.86 0.04 -5.30
CA ARG A 110 -27.19 -0.28 -5.86
C ARG A 110 -28.30 0.36 -5.02
N ASP A 111 -28.24 0.19 -3.71
CA ASP A 111 -29.28 0.65 -2.79
C ASP A 111 -29.36 2.20 -2.73
N LEU A 112 -28.24 2.88 -2.98
CA LEU A 112 -28.16 4.34 -3.17
C LEU A 112 -28.47 4.81 -4.61
N GLY A 113 -28.78 3.91 -5.55
CA GLY A 113 -29.07 4.25 -6.95
C GLY A 113 -27.85 4.70 -7.78
N LEU A 114 -26.64 4.53 -7.26
CA LEU A 114 -25.36 4.85 -7.92
C LEU A 114 -24.90 3.74 -8.89
N LEU A 115 -25.44 2.53 -8.75
CA LEU A 115 -25.14 1.37 -9.59
C LEU A 115 -26.43 0.76 -10.13
N ARG A 116 -26.55 0.64 -11.45
CA ARG A 116 -27.69 0.04 -12.14
C ARG A 116 -27.33 -1.38 -12.56
N ILE A 117 -27.95 -2.36 -11.90
CA ILE A 117 -27.74 -3.78 -12.17
C ILE A 117 -28.95 -4.32 -12.95
N PRO A 118 -28.77 -4.78 -14.20
CA PRO A 118 -29.79 -5.49 -14.96
C PRO A 118 -30.10 -6.87 -14.36
N ALA A 119 -31.33 -7.34 -14.53
CA ALA A 119 -31.72 -8.74 -14.32
C ALA A 119 -31.31 -9.31 -12.94
N ASP A 120 -30.83 -10.56 -12.80
CA ASP A 120 -30.33 -11.56 -13.76
C ASP A 120 -28.88 -11.40 -14.30
N LEU A 121 -28.24 -10.22 -14.22
CA LEU A 121 -26.83 -10.09 -14.64
C LEU A 121 -25.86 -10.72 -13.63
N ILE A 122 -26.12 -10.52 -12.33
CA ILE A 122 -25.31 -11.07 -11.24
C ILE A 122 -25.90 -12.41 -10.80
N VAL A 123 -25.04 -13.41 -10.71
CA VAL A 123 -25.35 -14.81 -10.35
C VAL A 123 -24.49 -15.26 -9.15
N SER A 124 -24.85 -16.37 -8.52
CA SER A 124 -24.04 -16.95 -7.44
C SER A 124 -22.72 -17.56 -7.97
N MET A 125 -21.78 -17.85 -7.07
CA MET A 125 -20.52 -18.51 -7.43
C MET A 125 -20.74 -19.96 -7.87
N ASP A 126 -21.80 -20.61 -7.40
CA ASP A 126 -22.13 -21.97 -7.80
C ASP A 126 -22.74 -21.94 -9.21
N GLU A 127 -23.75 -21.09 -9.46
CA GLU A 127 -24.35 -20.88 -10.79
C GLU A 127 -23.32 -20.51 -11.88
N ILE A 128 -22.40 -19.59 -11.58
CA ILE A 128 -21.42 -19.15 -12.59
C ILE A 128 -20.37 -20.21 -12.92
N SER A 129 -20.20 -21.21 -12.04
CA SER A 129 -19.24 -22.30 -12.25
C SER A 129 -19.73 -23.33 -13.27
N ASP A 130 -21.05 -23.42 -13.46
CA ASP A 130 -21.70 -24.31 -14.44
C ASP A 130 -21.82 -23.67 -15.85
N LEU A 131 -21.45 -22.39 -16.01
CA LEU A 131 -21.55 -21.68 -17.28
C LEU A 131 -20.34 -21.93 -18.21
N PRO A 132 -20.52 -21.88 -19.55
CA PRO A 132 -19.42 -21.87 -20.50
C PRO A 132 -18.43 -20.72 -20.22
N PRO A 133 -17.10 -20.93 -20.34
CA PRO A 133 -16.08 -19.92 -20.00
C PRO A 133 -16.29 -18.54 -20.65
N GLU A 134 -16.74 -18.53 -21.91
CA GLU A 134 -17.04 -17.33 -22.69
C GLU A 134 -18.26 -16.54 -22.18
N GLN A 135 -19.08 -17.12 -21.30
CA GLN A 135 -20.20 -16.46 -20.63
C GLN A 135 -19.85 -15.98 -19.21
N VAL A 136 -18.63 -16.19 -18.73
CA VAL A 136 -18.22 -15.87 -17.35
C VAL A 136 -17.46 -14.53 -17.28
N LEU A 137 -17.91 -13.68 -16.36
CA LEU A 137 -17.15 -12.54 -15.84
C LEU A 137 -17.01 -12.64 -14.30
N LEU A 138 -15.79 -12.50 -13.79
CA LEU A 138 -15.48 -12.43 -12.36
C LEU A 138 -15.02 -11.02 -12.00
N MET A 139 -15.84 -10.30 -11.24
CA MET A 139 -15.56 -8.93 -10.81
C MET A 139 -14.88 -8.94 -9.43
N SER A 140 -13.57 -8.67 -9.39
CA SER A 140 -12.68 -9.06 -8.30
C SER A 140 -12.02 -7.87 -7.58
N THR A 141 -11.59 -8.11 -6.35
CA THR A 141 -10.68 -7.24 -5.59
C THR A 141 -9.22 -7.70 -5.74
N GLY A 142 -8.25 -6.85 -5.36
CA GLY A 142 -6.83 -7.22 -5.37
C GLY A 142 -5.98 -6.61 -6.47
N SER A 143 -6.45 -5.51 -7.05
CA SER A 143 -5.75 -4.83 -8.16
C SER A 143 -4.43 -4.16 -7.75
N GLN A 144 -4.13 -4.05 -6.43
CA GLN A 144 -2.84 -3.57 -5.90
C GLN A 144 -1.90 -4.73 -5.52
N GLY A 145 -2.22 -5.97 -5.91
CA GLY A 145 -1.37 -7.14 -5.68
C GLY A 145 -1.35 -7.64 -4.24
N GLU A 146 -2.32 -7.24 -3.42
CA GLU A 146 -2.39 -7.59 -2.00
C GLU A 146 -2.53 -9.13 -1.86
N PRO A 147 -1.61 -9.86 -1.20
CA PRO A 147 -1.56 -11.32 -1.27
C PRO A 147 -2.84 -12.04 -0.81
N MET A 148 -3.57 -11.43 0.14
CA MET A 148 -4.78 -12.00 0.75
C MET A 148 -6.09 -11.61 0.04
N SER A 149 -6.00 -10.75 -0.97
CA SER A 149 -7.14 -10.34 -1.81
C SER A 149 -7.68 -11.48 -2.68
N ALA A 150 -8.81 -11.24 -3.35
CA ALA A 150 -9.40 -12.22 -4.27
C ALA A 150 -8.43 -12.57 -5.42
N LEU A 151 -7.97 -11.57 -6.18
CA LEU A 151 -7.00 -11.80 -7.26
C LEU A 151 -5.65 -12.33 -6.75
N GLY A 152 -5.16 -11.82 -5.61
CA GLY A 152 -3.90 -12.29 -5.01
C GLY A 152 -3.92 -13.79 -4.70
N ARG A 153 -5.02 -14.29 -4.13
CA ARG A 153 -5.22 -15.73 -3.89
C ARG A 153 -5.35 -16.53 -5.19
N MET A 154 -6.08 -16.02 -6.19
CA MET A 154 -6.21 -16.70 -7.49
C MET A 154 -4.86 -16.86 -8.18
N ALA A 155 -4.03 -15.80 -8.19
CA ALA A 155 -2.69 -15.81 -8.75
C ALA A 155 -1.73 -16.77 -8.01
N ASN A 156 -1.99 -17.07 -6.74
CA ASN A 156 -1.20 -18.04 -5.98
C ASN A 156 -1.69 -19.50 -6.13
N GLY A 157 -2.91 -19.71 -6.60
CA GLY A 157 -3.60 -21.02 -6.56
C GLY A 157 -4.35 -21.29 -5.25
N ASP A 158 -4.43 -20.32 -4.33
CA ASP A 158 -4.99 -20.46 -2.98
C ASP A 158 -6.48 -20.05 -2.89
N HIS A 159 -7.14 -19.75 -4.01
CA HIS A 159 -8.53 -19.29 -4.02
C HIS A 159 -9.51 -20.47 -4.10
N ARG A 160 -10.24 -20.70 -3.00
CA ARG A 160 -11.12 -21.86 -2.75
C ARG A 160 -12.02 -22.32 -3.92
N HIS A 161 -12.50 -21.40 -4.74
CA HIS A 161 -13.46 -21.69 -5.82
C HIS A 161 -12.95 -21.38 -7.24
N ILE A 162 -11.77 -20.75 -7.39
CA ILE A 162 -11.33 -20.21 -8.69
C ILE A 162 -9.84 -20.49 -8.89
N THR A 163 -9.54 -21.42 -9.78
CA THR A 163 -8.20 -21.65 -10.32
C THR A 163 -8.08 -20.95 -11.66
N ILE A 164 -7.01 -20.18 -11.86
CA ILE A 164 -6.70 -19.53 -13.14
C ILE A 164 -6.31 -20.60 -14.17
N ALA A 165 -6.86 -20.49 -15.38
CA ALA A 165 -6.65 -21.42 -16.49
C ALA A 165 -6.01 -20.71 -17.69
N PRO A 166 -5.25 -21.44 -18.54
CA PRO A 166 -4.76 -20.91 -19.80
C PRO A 166 -5.90 -20.35 -20.67
N GLY A 167 -5.72 -19.13 -21.19
CA GLY A 167 -6.74 -18.44 -21.99
C GLY A 167 -7.76 -17.61 -21.20
N ASP A 168 -7.72 -17.62 -19.86
CA ASP A 168 -8.41 -16.59 -19.05
C ASP A 168 -7.85 -15.20 -19.41
N THR A 169 -8.71 -14.18 -19.44
CA THR A 169 -8.32 -12.78 -19.65
C THR A 169 -8.46 -12.00 -18.35
N ILE A 170 -7.34 -11.51 -17.81
CA ILE A 170 -7.31 -10.71 -16.58
C ILE A 170 -7.17 -9.23 -16.93
N VAL A 171 -8.06 -8.39 -16.43
CA VAL A 171 -7.99 -6.93 -16.61
C VAL A 171 -7.70 -6.25 -15.28
N LEU A 172 -6.53 -5.62 -15.17
CA LEU A 172 -6.17 -4.78 -14.03
C LEU A 172 -6.68 -3.36 -14.27
N ALA A 173 -7.95 -3.13 -13.93
CA ALA A 173 -8.67 -1.88 -14.14
C ALA A 173 -8.36 -0.82 -13.05
N SER A 174 -7.09 -0.65 -12.68
CA SER A 174 -6.61 0.36 -11.72
C SER A 174 -5.20 0.85 -12.07
N SER A 175 -4.82 2.02 -11.56
CA SER A 175 -3.44 2.46 -11.50
C SER A 175 -2.66 1.66 -10.46
N LEU A 176 -1.35 1.61 -10.62
CA LEU A 176 -0.45 1.32 -9.51
C LEU A 176 -0.55 2.48 -8.50
N VAL A 177 -0.84 2.18 -7.24
CA VAL A 177 -0.57 3.11 -6.13
C VAL A 177 0.93 3.04 -5.83
N PRO A 178 1.63 4.19 -5.69
CA PRO A 178 3.05 4.21 -5.38
C PRO A 178 3.42 3.30 -4.19
N GLY A 179 4.45 2.48 -4.35
CA GLY A 179 4.92 1.50 -3.36
C GLY A 179 4.34 0.09 -3.54
N ASN A 180 3.25 -0.09 -4.30
CA ASN A 180 2.65 -1.41 -4.56
C ASN A 180 3.17 -2.10 -5.83
N GLU A 181 4.10 -1.48 -6.58
CA GLU A 181 4.54 -1.95 -7.90
C GLU A 181 5.06 -3.39 -7.85
N THR A 182 5.89 -3.70 -6.85
CA THR A 182 6.48 -5.05 -6.69
C THR A 182 5.42 -6.11 -6.35
N ALA A 183 4.35 -5.74 -5.63
CA ALA A 183 3.25 -6.63 -5.33
C ALA A 183 2.40 -6.91 -6.58
N VAL A 184 2.07 -5.87 -7.35
CA VAL A 184 1.31 -5.98 -8.60
C VAL A 184 2.09 -6.76 -9.67
N PHE A 185 3.37 -6.45 -9.91
CA PHE A 185 4.18 -7.19 -10.87
C PHE A 185 4.37 -8.65 -10.48
N ARG A 186 4.44 -8.98 -9.18
CA ARG A 186 4.44 -10.38 -8.70
C ARG A 186 3.14 -11.11 -9.07
N VAL A 187 1.98 -10.45 -8.94
CA VAL A 187 0.68 -11.01 -9.34
C VAL A 187 0.59 -11.14 -10.87
N ILE A 188 0.98 -10.13 -11.65
CA ILE A 188 1.04 -10.19 -13.13
C ILE A 188 1.91 -11.37 -13.59
N ASN A 189 3.10 -11.53 -13.03
CA ASN A 189 4.01 -12.63 -13.39
C ASN A 189 3.43 -14.01 -13.05
N ARG A 190 2.72 -14.14 -11.93
CA ARG A 190 2.04 -15.40 -11.55
C ARG A 190 0.88 -15.74 -12.48
N LEU A 191 0.03 -14.76 -12.80
CA LEU A 191 -1.09 -14.92 -13.74
C LEU A 191 -0.60 -15.26 -15.16
N SER A 192 0.44 -14.57 -15.64
CA SER A 192 1.07 -14.83 -16.94
C SER A 192 1.69 -16.23 -16.98
N ARG A 193 2.34 -16.67 -15.89
CA ARG A 193 2.87 -18.04 -15.75
C ARG A 193 1.77 -19.11 -15.76
N ALA A 194 0.56 -18.80 -15.31
CA ALA A 194 -0.61 -19.69 -15.40
C ALA A 194 -1.23 -19.73 -16.81
N GLY A 195 -0.67 -19.00 -17.79
CA GLY A 195 -1.17 -18.95 -19.17
C GLY A 195 -2.34 -17.97 -19.39
N ALA A 196 -2.61 -17.07 -18.44
CA ALA A 196 -3.63 -16.04 -18.58
C ALA A 196 -3.11 -14.83 -19.38
N ILE A 197 -4.01 -14.23 -20.15
CA ILE A 197 -3.77 -12.98 -20.88
C ILE A 197 -3.97 -11.82 -19.91
N VAL A 198 -2.92 -11.09 -19.54
CA VAL A 198 -3.00 -10.01 -18.55
C VAL A 198 -2.98 -8.64 -19.24
N VAL A 199 -4.06 -7.89 -19.10
CA VAL A 199 -4.23 -6.52 -19.60
C VAL A 199 -4.10 -5.54 -18.43
N HIS A 200 -3.14 -4.63 -18.50
CA HIS A 200 -2.91 -3.56 -17.52
C HIS A 200 -2.68 -2.21 -18.22
N LYS A 201 -2.59 -1.13 -17.44
CA LYS A 201 -2.50 0.27 -17.92
C LYS A 201 -1.43 0.53 -18.99
N ASP A 202 -0.34 -0.26 -19.00
CA ASP A 202 0.81 -0.07 -19.91
C ASP A 202 0.63 -0.86 -21.22
N VAL A 203 -0.34 -1.79 -21.28
CA VAL A 203 -0.73 -2.57 -22.46
C VAL A 203 -1.94 -1.96 -23.15
N ALA A 204 -2.93 -1.53 -22.37
CA ALA A 204 -4.15 -0.91 -22.88
C ALA A 204 -4.70 0.13 -21.89
N LYS A 205 -5.46 1.09 -22.42
CA LYS A 205 -6.09 2.17 -21.66
C LYS A 205 -7.31 1.66 -20.87
N VAL A 206 -7.05 0.86 -19.83
CA VAL A 206 -8.06 0.24 -18.95
C VAL A 206 -8.25 0.98 -17.62
N HIS A 207 -7.60 2.14 -17.45
CA HIS A 207 -7.72 2.97 -16.27
C HIS A 207 -7.45 4.45 -16.56
N VAL A 208 -8.13 5.31 -15.79
CA VAL A 208 -7.89 6.75 -15.66
C VAL A 208 -7.78 7.06 -14.16
N SER A 209 -6.83 7.91 -13.78
CA SER A 209 -6.70 8.35 -12.38
C SER A 209 -7.93 9.12 -11.89
N GLY A 210 -8.14 9.11 -10.57
CA GLY A 210 -9.16 9.94 -9.91
C GLY A 210 -8.71 11.38 -9.61
N HIS A 211 -7.42 11.70 -9.78
CA HIS A 211 -6.82 12.96 -9.34
C HIS A 211 -6.38 13.86 -10.50
N ALA A 212 -6.51 15.17 -10.34
CA ALA A 212 -6.20 16.20 -11.33
C ALA A 212 -4.69 16.27 -11.65
N PRO A 213 -4.26 16.07 -12.92
CA PRO A 213 -2.89 16.31 -13.35
C PRO A 213 -2.56 17.81 -13.44
N ALA A 214 -1.28 18.12 -13.65
CA ALA A 214 -0.75 19.48 -13.62
C ALA A 214 -1.49 20.50 -14.52
N GLY A 215 -1.99 20.08 -15.69
CA GLY A 215 -2.77 20.95 -16.57
C GLY A 215 -4.11 21.36 -15.97
N GLU A 216 -4.80 20.44 -15.29
CA GLU A 216 -6.05 20.73 -14.57
C GLU A 216 -5.80 21.57 -13.31
N LEU A 217 -4.71 21.29 -12.59
CA LEU A 217 -4.32 22.11 -11.43
C LEU A 217 -4.03 23.57 -11.84
N LEU A 218 -3.40 23.79 -13.00
CA LEU A 218 -3.22 25.14 -13.55
C LEU A 218 -4.56 25.81 -13.91
N TYR A 219 -5.54 25.06 -14.44
CA TYR A 219 -6.89 25.59 -14.69
C TYR A 219 -7.59 25.94 -13.37
N LEU A 220 -7.47 25.10 -12.33
CA LEU A 220 -8.00 25.37 -10.99
C LEU A 220 -7.43 26.68 -10.43
N LEU A 221 -6.10 26.79 -10.39
CA LEU A 221 -5.37 27.93 -9.81
C LEU A 221 -5.77 29.25 -10.51
N ASN A 222 -5.82 29.26 -11.85
CA ASN A 222 -6.23 30.44 -12.62
C ASN A 222 -7.73 30.76 -12.53
N THR A 223 -8.58 29.76 -12.28
CA THR A 223 -10.03 29.96 -12.07
C THR A 223 -10.32 30.53 -10.69
N LEU A 224 -9.67 30.00 -9.66
CA LEU A 224 -9.88 30.37 -8.26
C LEU A 224 -9.13 31.64 -7.84
N ARG A 225 -7.98 31.94 -8.46
CA ARG A 225 -7.09 33.08 -8.14
C ARG A 225 -6.88 33.29 -6.62
N PRO A 226 -6.51 32.24 -5.86
CA PRO A 226 -6.44 32.33 -4.41
C PRO A 226 -5.28 33.23 -3.97
N VAL A 227 -5.49 33.94 -2.85
CA VAL A 227 -4.48 34.83 -2.26
C VAL A 227 -3.29 34.04 -1.70
N ASN A 228 -3.55 32.84 -1.15
CA ASN A 228 -2.54 31.90 -0.66
C ASN A 228 -2.88 30.45 -1.07
N VAL A 229 -1.87 29.59 -1.20
CA VAL A 229 -2.02 28.17 -1.53
C VAL A 229 -1.26 27.31 -0.53
N MET A 230 -1.93 26.28 -0.02
CA MET A 230 -1.32 25.18 0.73
C MET A 230 -1.57 23.88 -0.04
N PRO A 231 -0.55 23.34 -0.75
CA PRO A 231 -0.66 22.02 -1.35
C PRO A 231 -0.90 20.97 -0.26
N VAL A 232 -1.89 20.10 -0.48
CA VAL A 232 -2.23 18.98 0.42
C VAL A 232 -2.36 17.69 -0.38
N HIS A 233 -2.57 16.56 0.31
CA HIS A 233 -2.78 15.23 -0.27
C HIS A 233 -1.67 14.81 -1.26
N GLY A 234 -0.50 14.44 -0.71
CA GLY A 234 0.62 13.88 -1.47
C GLY A 234 1.95 13.89 -0.71
N GLU A 235 2.87 13.00 -1.09
CA GLU A 235 4.27 13.04 -0.63
C GLU A 235 4.97 14.37 -0.99
N TRP A 236 6.08 14.70 -0.32
CA TRP A 236 6.80 15.97 -0.48
C TRP A 236 7.13 16.37 -1.93
N ARG A 237 7.44 15.40 -2.82
CA ARG A 237 7.67 15.66 -4.25
C ARG A 237 6.43 16.24 -4.94
N HIS A 238 5.25 15.71 -4.64
CA HIS A 238 3.97 16.18 -5.16
C HIS A 238 3.65 17.58 -4.64
N LEU A 239 3.79 17.81 -3.32
CA LEU A 239 3.54 19.13 -2.71
C LEU A 239 4.47 20.20 -3.31
N ARG A 240 5.76 19.86 -3.48
CA ARG A 240 6.76 20.71 -4.14
C ARG A 240 6.45 20.96 -5.62
N ALA A 241 5.94 19.97 -6.36
CA ALA A 241 5.52 20.15 -7.75
C ALA A 241 4.30 21.07 -7.84
N HIS A 242 3.29 20.87 -6.99
CA HIS A 242 2.09 21.70 -6.95
C HIS A 242 2.42 23.15 -6.54
N ALA A 243 3.31 23.34 -5.57
CA ALA A 243 3.83 24.67 -5.23
C ALA A 243 4.46 25.38 -6.44
N ARG A 244 5.22 24.67 -7.30
CA ARG A 244 5.76 25.24 -8.54
C ARG A 244 4.66 25.64 -9.53
N LEU A 245 3.57 24.88 -9.62
CA LEU A 245 2.41 25.25 -10.45
C LEU A 245 1.76 26.54 -9.93
N ALA A 246 1.53 26.66 -8.62
CA ALA A 246 1.01 27.88 -7.99
C ALA A 246 1.91 29.11 -8.28
N LEU A 247 3.23 28.98 -8.09
CA LEU A 247 4.20 30.02 -8.43
C LEU A 247 4.14 30.41 -9.92
N SER A 248 3.96 29.43 -10.83
CA SER A 248 3.87 29.68 -12.27
C SER A 248 2.60 30.42 -12.71
N THR A 249 1.53 30.39 -11.90
CA THR A 249 0.32 31.21 -12.10
C THR A 249 0.45 32.64 -11.55
N GLY A 250 1.61 33.02 -11.01
CA GLY A 250 1.88 34.36 -10.49
C GLY A 250 1.58 34.56 -9.01
N ILE A 251 1.21 33.49 -8.28
CA ILE A 251 1.03 33.53 -6.83
C ILE A 251 2.41 33.76 -6.19
N PRO A 252 2.61 34.81 -5.36
CA PRO A 252 3.94 35.11 -4.82
C PRO A 252 4.45 34.03 -3.85
N ALA A 253 5.78 33.89 -3.77
CA ALA A 253 6.40 32.82 -2.99
C ALA A 253 6.18 32.91 -1.47
N ASP A 254 5.91 34.10 -0.92
CA ASP A 254 5.50 34.29 0.48
C ASP A 254 4.04 33.89 0.74
N ARG A 255 3.28 33.48 -0.30
CA ARG A 255 1.88 33.04 -0.22
C ARG A 255 1.68 31.55 -0.50
N VAL A 256 2.74 30.81 -0.82
CA VAL A 256 2.69 29.36 -1.03
C VAL A 256 3.31 28.66 0.17
N VAL A 257 2.49 28.05 1.01
CA VAL A 257 2.92 27.40 2.24
C VAL A 257 2.98 25.87 2.04
N LEU A 258 4.11 25.28 2.39
CA LEU A 258 4.31 23.83 2.40
C LEU A 258 4.35 23.37 3.86
N CYS A 259 3.51 22.39 4.19
CA CYS A 259 3.34 21.91 5.54
C CYS A 259 3.64 20.42 5.66
N GLU A 260 4.04 20.02 6.85
CA GLU A 260 4.13 18.65 7.33
C GLU A 260 2.98 18.37 8.31
N ASP A 261 2.71 17.08 8.58
CA ASP A 261 1.72 16.70 9.59
C ASP A 261 2.04 17.32 10.96
N GLY A 262 1.07 18.04 11.52
CA GLY A 262 1.20 18.74 12.79
C GLY A 262 1.69 20.19 12.69
N ASP A 263 2.00 20.74 11.51
CA ASP A 263 2.23 22.18 11.37
C ASP A 263 0.97 23.00 11.71
N VAL A 264 1.17 24.09 12.44
CA VAL A 264 0.11 25.08 12.75
C VAL A 264 0.27 26.25 11.80
N VAL A 265 -0.78 26.53 11.01
CA VAL A 265 -0.80 27.62 10.03
C VAL A 265 -1.79 28.69 10.48
N ASP A 266 -1.29 29.89 10.77
CA ASP A 266 -2.12 31.06 10.95
C ASP A 266 -2.55 31.59 9.58
N LEU A 267 -3.81 32.01 9.47
CA LEU A 267 -4.33 32.86 8.40
C LEU A 267 -4.84 34.16 9.03
N ILE A 268 -4.04 35.21 8.95
CA ILE A 268 -4.31 36.52 9.55
C ILE A 268 -4.25 37.58 8.45
N GLU A 269 -5.27 38.43 8.33
CA GLU A 269 -5.33 39.52 7.34
C GLU A 269 -5.01 39.05 5.90
N GLY A 270 -5.53 37.86 5.53
CA GLY A 270 -5.31 37.26 4.21
C GLY A 270 -3.85 36.83 3.95
N ARG A 271 -3.00 36.66 4.98
CA ARG A 271 -1.64 36.11 4.92
C ARG A 271 -1.56 34.77 5.65
N VAL A 272 -0.99 33.75 5.00
CA VAL A 272 -0.65 32.48 5.67
C VAL A 272 0.77 32.50 6.24
N ARG A 273 0.97 31.85 7.39
CA ARG A 273 2.30 31.60 7.95
C ARG A 273 2.28 30.34 8.81
N VAL A 274 3.32 29.49 8.71
CA VAL A 274 3.55 28.44 9.71
C VAL A 274 4.05 29.09 11.00
N VAL A 275 3.35 28.87 12.12
CA VAL A 275 3.61 29.56 13.39
C VAL A 275 4.02 28.65 14.54
N GLY A 276 3.88 27.34 14.36
CA GLY A 276 4.28 26.34 15.34
C GLY A 276 4.04 24.93 14.84
N LYS A 277 4.21 23.95 15.73
CA LYS A 277 3.85 22.55 15.52
C LYS A 277 3.07 22.02 16.73
N VAL A 278 2.06 21.20 16.48
CA VAL A 278 1.40 20.33 17.47
C VAL A 278 1.91 18.90 17.34
N ALA A 279 1.66 18.07 18.35
CA ALA A 279 2.08 16.68 18.34
C ALA A 279 1.20 15.83 17.39
N ALA A 280 1.61 15.73 16.12
CA ALA A 280 1.15 14.68 15.21
C ALA A 280 2.05 13.44 15.36
N ARG A 281 1.46 12.24 15.44
CA ARG A 281 2.17 10.96 15.55
C ARG A 281 1.41 9.87 14.83
N TYR A 282 2.13 8.93 14.21
CA TYR A 282 1.53 7.71 13.69
C TYR A 282 0.98 6.86 14.84
N VAL A 283 -0.26 6.41 14.70
CA VAL A 283 -0.89 5.41 15.57
C VAL A 283 -0.97 4.11 14.76
N TYR A 284 -0.11 3.15 15.10
CA TYR A 284 -0.09 1.86 14.43
C TYR A 284 -1.20 0.95 14.97
N VAL A 285 -1.79 0.13 14.09
CA VAL A 285 -2.85 -0.84 14.42
C VAL A 285 -2.39 -2.23 14.01
N ASP A 286 -2.46 -3.19 14.93
CA ASP A 286 -2.05 -4.58 14.71
C ASP A 286 -3.08 -5.54 15.32
N GLY A 287 -3.86 -6.20 14.46
CA GLY A 287 -4.99 -7.03 14.88
C GLY A 287 -6.07 -6.21 15.59
N LEU A 288 -6.21 -6.43 16.90
CA LEU A 288 -7.14 -5.71 17.77
C LEU A 288 -6.47 -4.58 18.58
N ALA A 289 -5.14 -4.51 18.56
CA ALA A 289 -4.36 -3.52 19.30
C ALA A 289 -4.26 -2.21 18.52
N VAL A 290 -4.54 -1.09 19.18
CA VAL A 290 -4.50 0.26 18.60
C VAL A 290 -3.56 1.11 19.44
N GLY A 291 -2.43 1.52 18.85
CA GLY A 291 -1.40 2.34 19.54
C GLY A 291 -0.38 1.56 20.37
N ASP A 292 -0.60 0.28 20.68
CA ASP A 292 0.34 -0.56 21.44
C ASP A 292 1.62 -0.92 20.66
N VAL A 293 1.59 -0.77 19.33
CA VAL A 293 2.77 -0.97 18.47
C VAL A 293 3.57 0.33 18.40
N SER A 294 4.74 0.35 19.04
CA SER A 294 5.70 1.44 18.98
C SER A 294 6.70 1.30 17.81
N GLU A 295 7.39 2.39 17.47
CA GLU A 295 8.53 2.32 16.54
C GLU A 295 9.68 1.42 17.04
N SER A 296 9.85 1.30 18.36
CA SER A 296 10.85 0.38 18.92
C SER A 296 10.47 -1.08 18.63
N LEU A 297 9.20 -1.45 18.81
CA LEU A 297 8.70 -2.78 18.46
C LEU A 297 8.80 -3.05 16.95
N LEU A 298 8.54 -2.05 16.10
CA LEU A 298 8.75 -2.17 14.66
C LEU A 298 10.24 -2.36 14.29
N THR A 299 11.14 -1.68 15.00
CA THR A 299 12.59 -1.85 14.83
C THR A 299 13.06 -3.23 15.26
N GLU A 300 12.54 -3.77 16.36
CA GLU A 300 12.79 -5.14 16.80
C GLU A 300 12.27 -6.17 15.78
N ARG A 301 11.04 -5.99 15.27
CA ARG A 301 10.48 -6.84 14.20
C ARG A 301 11.31 -6.82 12.93
N ARG A 302 11.84 -5.65 12.52
CA ARG A 302 12.78 -5.54 11.38
C ARG A 302 14.10 -6.27 11.65
N ALA A 303 14.71 -6.06 12.82
CA ALA A 303 15.95 -6.75 13.21
C ALA A 303 15.80 -8.28 13.23
N LEU A 304 14.63 -8.79 13.66
CA LEU A 304 14.29 -10.21 13.60
C LEU A 304 14.08 -10.70 12.15
N GLY A 305 13.41 -9.93 11.30
CA GLY A 305 13.14 -10.26 9.91
C GLY A 305 14.40 -10.30 9.02
N ASP A 306 15.26 -9.29 9.14
CA ASP A 306 16.48 -9.16 8.33
C ASP A 306 17.66 -9.96 8.90
N GLY A 307 17.86 -9.86 10.22
CA GLY A 307 19.00 -10.43 10.92
C GLY A 307 18.82 -11.89 11.29
N GLY A 308 17.58 -12.32 11.55
CA GLY A 308 17.29 -13.56 12.28
C GLY A 308 17.48 -13.41 13.79
N PHE A 309 17.22 -14.49 14.51
CA PHE A 309 17.24 -14.58 15.96
C PHE A 309 18.23 -15.64 16.44
N ILE A 310 18.95 -15.36 17.53
CA ILE A 310 19.81 -16.30 18.24
C ILE A 310 19.52 -16.20 19.75
N SER A 311 19.18 -17.33 20.36
CA SER A 311 19.22 -17.52 21.81
C SER A 311 20.51 -18.23 22.18
N ALA A 312 21.23 -17.74 23.19
CA ALA A 312 22.41 -18.39 23.73
C ALA A 312 22.24 -18.54 25.25
N THR A 313 22.23 -19.78 25.75
CA THR A 313 21.94 -20.10 27.15
C THR A 313 23.12 -20.80 27.80
N VAL A 314 23.58 -20.27 28.94
CA VAL A 314 24.60 -20.91 29.81
C VAL A 314 24.05 -21.11 31.20
N VAL A 315 24.55 -22.14 31.89
CA VAL A 315 24.35 -22.36 33.31
C VAL A 315 25.68 -22.07 34.02
N VAL A 316 25.65 -21.22 35.05
CA VAL A 316 26.82 -20.78 35.82
C VAL A 316 26.62 -21.07 37.30
N ASP A 317 27.71 -21.37 37.98
CA ASP A 317 27.76 -21.49 39.45
C ASP A 317 27.68 -20.08 40.07
N SER A 318 26.69 -19.88 40.94
CA SER A 318 26.36 -18.57 41.54
C SER A 318 27.48 -17.97 42.41
N VAL A 319 28.40 -18.79 42.95
CA VAL A 319 29.47 -18.35 43.85
C VAL A 319 30.77 -18.06 43.10
N THR A 320 31.06 -18.83 42.05
CA THR A 320 32.34 -18.81 41.33
C THR A 320 32.24 -18.21 39.93
N GLY A 321 31.04 -17.98 39.40
CA GLY A 321 30.77 -17.45 38.06
C GLY A 321 31.15 -18.40 36.92
N LYS A 322 31.64 -19.61 37.23
CA LYS A 322 32.13 -20.57 36.23
C LYS A 322 30.99 -21.24 35.49
N VAL A 323 31.20 -21.53 34.21
CA VAL A 323 30.23 -22.27 33.40
C VAL A 323 30.17 -23.73 33.88
N VAL A 324 29.00 -24.15 34.37
CA VAL A 324 28.71 -25.54 34.78
C VAL A 324 27.86 -26.29 33.77
N GLY A 325 27.23 -25.59 32.81
CA GLY A 325 26.46 -26.20 31.72
C GLY A 325 26.27 -25.27 30.52
N GLY A 326 26.13 -25.85 29.33
CA GLY A 326 26.07 -25.10 28.06
C GLY A 326 27.45 -24.64 27.55
N PRO A 327 27.53 -23.68 26.62
CA PRO A 327 26.42 -22.91 26.04
C PRO A 327 25.57 -23.72 25.07
N MET A 328 24.26 -23.64 25.24
CA MET A 328 23.30 -24.08 24.22
C MET A 328 22.93 -22.89 23.34
N ILE A 329 23.17 -23.00 22.03
CA ILE A 329 22.84 -21.94 21.07
C ILE A 329 21.77 -22.44 20.12
N SER A 330 20.66 -21.72 20.05
CA SER A 330 19.55 -22.00 19.13
C SER A 330 19.28 -20.78 18.27
N ALA A 331 19.02 -20.97 16.99
CA ALA A 331 18.75 -19.88 16.06
C ALA A 331 17.51 -20.12 15.20
N LYS A 332 16.86 -19.03 14.77
CA LYS A 332 15.71 -19.02 13.87
C LYS A 332 15.91 -17.93 12.81
N GLY A 333 15.64 -18.23 11.54
CA GLY A 333 15.89 -17.30 10.43
C GLY A 333 17.39 -17.01 10.16
N PHE A 334 18.31 -17.75 10.80
CA PHE A 334 19.75 -17.53 10.64
C PHE A 334 20.42 -18.56 9.73
N SER A 335 20.35 -19.85 10.09
CA SER A 335 20.98 -20.97 9.37
C SER A 335 20.10 -22.21 9.48
N GLU A 336 20.07 -23.03 8.43
CA GLU A 336 19.45 -24.35 8.43
C GLU A 336 20.41 -25.45 8.92
N ASP A 337 21.73 -25.23 8.82
CA ASP A 337 22.75 -26.11 9.39
C ASP A 337 22.69 -26.06 10.94
N PRO A 338 22.37 -27.17 11.63
CA PRO A 338 22.27 -27.23 13.08
C PRO A 338 23.65 -27.13 13.77
N THR A 339 24.73 -27.39 13.05
CA THR A 339 26.12 -27.34 13.57
C THR A 339 26.78 -25.98 13.38
N ALA A 340 26.11 -25.03 12.69
CA ALA A 340 26.68 -23.75 12.27
C ALA A 340 27.34 -22.97 13.40
N PHE A 341 26.80 -23.09 14.63
CA PHE A 341 27.22 -22.41 15.85
C PHE A 341 28.20 -23.19 16.74
N ASN A 342 28.50 -24.46 16.46
CA ASN A 342 29.47 -25.25 17.23
C ASN A 342 30.83 -24.52 17.40
N PRO A 343 31.37 -23.79 16.39
CA PRO A 343 32.64 -23.07 16.56
C PRO A 343 32.60 -21.86 17.50
N VAL A 344 31.43 -21.31 17.85
CA VAL A 344 31.33 -20.16 18.79
C VAL A 344 31.14 -20.59 20.24
N MET A 345 30.66 -21.82 20.47
CA MET A 345 30.49 -22.38 21.81
C MET A 345 31.79 -22.33 22.67
N PRO A 346 32.96 -22.79 22.20
CA PRO A 346 34.20 -22.71 23.00
C PRO A 346 34.63 -21.26 23.25
N LEU A 347 34.43 -20.35 22.30
CA LEU A 347 34.76 -18.92 22.47
C LEU A 347 33.90 -18.26 23.56
N VAL A 348 32.63 -18.67 23.68
CA VAL A 348 31.74 -18.22 24.76
C VAL A 348 32.19 -18.77 26.11
N ILE A 349 32.53 -20.08 26.21
CA ILE A 349 33.06 -20.68 27.43
C ILE A 349 34.33 -19.96 27.88
N GLU A 350 35.27 -19.74 26.97
CA GLU A 350 36.54 -19.07 27.28
C GLU A 350 36.33 -17.64 27.78
N ALA A 351 35.46 -16.87 27.11
CA ALA A 351 35.16 -15.49 27.50
C ALA A 351 34.49 -15.40 28.88
N LEU A 352 33.58 -16.34 29.20
CA LEU A 352 32.89 -16.37 30.49
C LEU A 352 33.81 -16.86 31.62
N ASN A 353 34.59 -17.92 31.41
CA ASN A 353 35.54 -18.42 32.42
C ASN A 353 36.67 -17.42 32.71
N ARG A 354 37.07 -16.62 31.72
CA ARG A 354 38.02 -15.51 31.93
C ARG A 354 37.41 -14.44 32.83
N ALA A 355 36.18 -14.00 32.54
CA ALA A 355 35.46 -13.03 33.36
C ALA A 355 35.23 -13.54 34.80
N ALA A 356 34.89 -14.82 34.97
CA ALA A 356 34.78 -15.46 36.28
C ALA A 356 36.11 -15.45 37.06
N THR A 357 37.25 -15.64 36.37
CA THR A 357 38.60 -15.54 36.95
C THR A 357 38.95 -14.09 37.33
N GLU A 358 38.41 -13.11 36.62
CA GLU A 358 38.47 -11.68 36.93
C GLU A 358 37.46 -11.25 38.02
N GLY A 359 36.70 -12.18 38.60
CA GLY A 359 35.73 -11.94 39.68
C GLY A 359 34.33 -11.53 39.24
N VAL A 360 34.00 -11.63 37.94
CA VAL A 360 32.68 -11.30 37.41
C VAL A 360 31.71 -12.47 37.60
N THR A 361 30.82 -12.35 38.59
CA THR A 361 29.71 -13.28 38.81
C THR A 361 28.34 -12.73 38.39
N ASP A 362 28.21 -11.40 38.22
CA ASP A 362 26.94 -10.75 37.86
C ASP A 362 26.33 -11.28 36.55
N PRO A 363 25.11 -11.87 36.58
CA PRO A 363 24.47 -12.43 35.40
C PRO A 363 24.30 -11.45 34.25
N HIS A 364 24.04 -10.17 34.53
CA HIS A 364 23.87 -9.17 33.47
C HIS A 364 25.20 -8.90 32.75
N GLN A 365 26.32 -8.76 33.46
CA GLN A 365 27.64 -8.66 32.83
C GLN A 365 28.00 -9.91 32.01
N LEU A 366 27.74 -11.11 32.54
CA LEU A 366 27.96 -12.37 31.83
C LEU A 366 27.11 -12.45 30.55
N GLN A 367 25.84 -12.03 30.61
CA GLN A 367 24.97 -11.88 29.43
C GLN A 367 25.56 -10.92 28.39
N GLN A 368 26.06 -9.75 28.80
CA GLN A 368 26.68 -8.78 27.87
C GLN A 368 28.00 -9.30 27.28
N ILE A 369 28.76 -10.12 27.99
CA ILE A 369 29.98 -10.77 27.47
C ILE A 369 29.59 -11.80 26.41
N MET A 370 28.66 -12.71 26.72
CA MET A 370 28.17 -13.72 25.78
C MET A 370 27.59 -13.07 24.51
N ARG A 371 26.74 -12.04 24.65
CA ARG A 371 26.18 -11.29 23.52
C ARG A 371 27.26 -10.67 22.63
N ARG A 372 28.31 -10.07 23.22
CA ARG A 372 29.43 -9.48 22.47
C ARG A 372 30.27 -10.54 21.76
N THR A 373 30.55 -11.68 22.40
CA THR A 373 31.32 -12.78 21.80
C THR A 373 30.58 -13.41 20.63
N VAL A 374 29.31 -13.78 20.81
CA VAL A 374 28.47 -14.34 19.73
C VAL A 374 28.29 -13.31 18.61
N GLY A 375 27.96 -12.05 18.95
CA GLY A 375 27.73 -10.99 17.97
C GLY A 375 28.97 -10.67 17.11
N ARG A 376 30.16 -10.61 17.71
CA ARG A 376 31.42 -10.41 16.98
C ARG A 376 31.67 -11.57 16.01
N TRP A 377 31.64 -12.81 16.50
CA TRP A 377 31.88 -13.99 15.68
C TRP A 377 30.85 -14.12 14.53
N VAL A 378 29.57 -13.82 14.77
CA VAL A 378 28.54 -13.81 13.72
C VAL A 378 28.83 -12.74 12.66
N ASN A 379 29.19 -11.52 13.07
CA ASN A 379 29.54 -10.44 12.16
C ASN A 379 30.81 -10.76 11.35
N ASP A 380 31.77 -11.46 11.93
CA ASP A 380 33.04 -11.77 11.27
C ASP A 380 32.92 -12.96 10.32
N LYS A 381 32.20 -14.02 10.70
CA LYS A 381 31.98 -15.22 9.87
C LYS A 381 30.91 -15.03 8.80
N TYR A 382 29.83 -14.32 9.09
CA TYR A 382 28.65 -14.24 8.21
C TYR A 382 28.27 -12.82 7.77
N ARG A 383 28.94 -11.76 8.27
CA ARG A 383 28.63 -10.35 7.97
C ARG A 383 27.16 -9.96 8.26
N ARG A 384 26.52 -10.65 9.20
CA ARG A 384 25.13 -10.42 9.64
C ARG A 384 25.08 -9.87 11.08
N ARG A 385 23.95 -9.25 11.42
CA ARG A 385 23.66 -8.69 12.76
C ARG A 385 22.28 -9.17 13.26
N PRO A 386 22.16 -10.45 13.67
CA PRO A 386 20.93 -10.98 14.25
C PRO A 386 20.61 -10.32 15.60
N MET A 387 19.34 -10.42 16.01
CA MET A 387 18.99 -10.23 17.41
C MET A 387 19.57 -11.39 18.22
N ILE A 388 20.35 -11.08 19.27
CA ILE A 388 20.97 -12.06 20.17
C ILE A 388 20.41 -11.85 21.57
N VAL A 389 19.73 -12.87 22.09
CA VAL A 389 19.23 -12.93 23.47
C VAL A 389 20.14 -13.86 24.28
N PRO A 390 21.03 -13.32 25.13
CA PRO A 390 21.80 -14.11 26.07
C PRO A 390 20.93 -14.48 27.29
N ILE A 391 21.03 -15.73 27.75
CA ILE A 391 20.37 -16.22 28.96
C ILE A 391 21.46 -16.84 29.85
N VAL A 392 21.55 -16.36 31.08
CA VAL A 392 22.42 -16.92 32.12
C VAL A 392 21.52 -17.46 33.21
N VAL A 393 21.69 -18.74 33.54
CA VAL A 393 20.98 -19.43 34.61
C VAL A 393 21.97 -19.70 35.73
N GLU A 394 21.68 -19.20 36.92
CA GLU A 394 22.49 -19.46 38.12
C GLU A 394 22.02 -20.73 38.82
N VAL A 395 22.96 -21.48 39.38
CA VAL A 395 22.73 -22.66 40.25
C VAL A 395 23.63 -22.65 41.49
#